data_AF-A0A966EW02-F1
#
_entry.id   AF-A0A966EW02-F1
#
_cell.length_a   1.000
_cell.length_b   1.000
_cell.length_c   1.000
_cell.angle_alpha   90.00
_cell.angle_beta   90.00
_cell.angle_gamma   90.00
#
_symmetry.space_group_name_H-M   'P 1'
#
loop_
_entity.id
_entity.type
_entity.pdbx_description
1 polymer ?
#
loop_
_entity_poly.entity_id
_entity_poly.type
_entity_poly.pdbx_seq_one_letter_code
_entity_poly.pdbx_strand_id
1 'polypeptide(L)' 'AQLSELTDVQAAYINVPKAGPYKADHYRY' A
#
# COMPACT_ATOMS: atom_id res chain seq x y z
N ALA A 1 -10.13 7.83 -12.96
CA ALA A 1 -9.81 6.58 -12.25
C ALA A 1 -10.32 6.70 -10.82
N GLN A 2 -10.89 5.65 -10.24
CA GLN A 2 -11.19 5.56 -8.80
C GLN A 2 -10.16 4.64 -8.17
N LEU A 3 -9.47 5.12 -7.14
CA LEU A 3 -8.51 4.32 -6.37
C LEU A 3 -9.27 3.60 -5.27
N SER A 4 -8.98 2.31 -5.09
CA SER A 4 -9.45 1.56 -3.94
C SER A 4 -8.62 1.90 -2.70
N GLU A 5 -9.26 2.05 -1.56
CA GLU A 5 -8.59 2.24 -0.27
C GLU A 5 -8.25 0.90 0.38
N LEU A 6 -7.05 0.79 0.97
CA LEU A 6 -6.64 -0.40 1.72
C LEU A 6 -7.41 -0.48 3.04
N THR A 7 -7.89 -1.68 3.40
CA THR A 7 -8.36 -1.99 4.76
C THR A 7 -7.19 -2.22 5.72
N ASP A 8 -7.42 -2.19 7.04
CA ASP A 8 -6.34 -2.37 8.04
C ASP A 8 -5.69 -3.74 7.91
N VAL A 9 -6.51 -4.76 7.64
CA VAL A 9 -6.06 -6.13 7.44
C VAL A 9 -5.19 -6.25 6.19
N GLN A 10 -5.57 -5.61 5.08
CA GLN A 10 -4.81 -5.64 3.84
C GLN A 10 -3.45 -4.94 3.98
N ALA A 11 -3.43 -3.76 4.60
CA ALA A 11 -2.21 -2.98 4.83
C ALA A 11 -1.22 -3.75 5.72
N ALA A 12 -1.71 -4.37 6.80
CA ALA A 12 -0.91 -5.22 7.68
C ALA A 12 -0.38 -6.47 6.96
N TYR A 13 -1.20 -7.12 6.11
CA TYR A 13 -0.81 -8.32 5.38
C TYR A 13 0.38 -8.10 4.45
N ILE A 14 0.42 -6.97 3.75
CA ILE A 14 1.52 -6.60 2.83
C ILE A 14 2.59 -5.74 3.51
N ASN A 15 2.46 -5.49 4.82
CA ASN A 15 3.37 -4.68 5.62
C ASN A 15 3.64 -3.28 5.04
N VAL A 16 2.58 -2.55 4.65
CA VAL A 16 2.67 -1.14 4.22
C VAL A 16 1.70 -0.27 4.99
N PRO A 17 1.99 1.03 5.18
CA PRO A 17 1.02 1.95 5.76
C PRO A 17 -0.17 2.15 4.82
N LYS A 18 -1.38 2.30 5.38
CA LYS A 18 -2.61 2.59 4.62
C LYS A 18 -2.55 3.87 3.77
N ALA A 19 -1.77 4.86 4.20
CA ALA A 19 -1.57 6.12 3.47
C ALA A 19 -0.27 6.12 2.65
N GLY A 20 0.43 4.98 2.61
CA GLY A 20 1.71 4.81 1.96
C GLY A 20 2.91 5.27 2.81
N PRO A 21 4.13 5.15 2.27
CA PRO A 21 4.45 4.69 0.90
C PRO A 21 4.03 3.23 0.65
N TYR A 22 3.43 2.96 -0.51
CA TYR A 22 2.85 1.63 -0.85
C TYR A 22 3.85 0.66 -1.48
N LYS A 23 5.07 1.10 -1.74
CA LYS A 23 6.17 0.35 -2.37
C LYS A 23 7.50 0.83 -1.82
N ALA A 24 8.51 -0.04 -1.89
CA ALA A 24 9.88 0.27 -1.46
C ALA A 24 10.60 1.19 -2.46
N ASP A 25 11.67 1.84 -2.00
CA ASP A 25 12.39 2.88 -2.77
C ASP A 25 13.02 2.38 -4.07
N HIS A 26 13.35 1.09 -4.16
CA HIS A 26 13.94 0.48 -5.35
C HIS A 26 12.91 -0.11 -6.32
N TYR A 27 11.62 0.17 -6.10
CA TYR A 27 10.54 -0.39 -6.91
C TYR A 27 10.53 0.26 -8.31
N ARG A 28 10.57 -0.58 -9.35
CA ARG A 28 10.61 -0.14 -10.77
C ARG A 28 9.23 0.03 -11.41
N TYR A 29 8.17 0.07 -10.60
CA TYR A 29 6.75 -0.03 -10.97
C TYR A 29 6.27 -1.47 -11.23
#